data_AF-D2YHY6-F1
#
_entry.id   AF-D2YHY6-F1
#
_cell.length_a   1.000
_cell.length_b   1.000
_cell.length_c   1.000
_cell.angle_alpha   90.00
_cell.angle_beta   90.00
_cell.angle_gamma   90.00
#
_symmetry.space_group_name_H-M   'P 1'
#
loop_
_entity.id
_entity.type
_entity.pdbx_description
1 polymer ?
#
loop_
_entity_poly.entity_id
_entity_poly.type
_entity_poly.pdbx_seq_one_letter_code
_entity_poly.pdbx_strand_id
1 'polypeptide(L)'
;MKFRGHFDNFMSYTEFNYQFSGDQLKEGSYQRIGNVRWPTTGTLVASSDSVANTIPEPNGGYPAQLSKEQEPLILGGEITIWGENLDSMTIEQRLWPRSYAIAERLWSSETLTDEASMYRRMRALDSWSEISLGLRHNADVRVMMQRLANGADVAPLLMLAQYVEPAQYYARHWEKWISTPNKGDLYNQYERLNRFADALPVESYATYEMETWVANLTLAAGDADQQSLQQLANQYQMAKFAAQQSRAIFAANVASVNSVSIADAIVEVADLGLLLVDTLARGERITAEQRAQYQAILDKNAVIFDETIVAIGRPTEQLLHKIAP
;
A
#
# COMPACT_ATOMS: atom_id res chain seq x y z
N MET A 1 19.22 -1.44 19.44
CA MET A 1 19.46 -0.62 18.25
C MET A 1 18.23 -0.64 17.35
N LYS A 2 17.90 0.45 16.66
CA LYS A 2 16.86 0.48 15.61
C LYS A 2 17.52 0.89 14.30
N PHE A 3 17.20 0.20 13.22
CA PHE A 3 17.61 0.57 11.87
C PHE A 3 16.35 0.77 11.02
N ARG A 4 16.25 1.95 10.43
CA ARG A 4 15.28 2.28 9.39
C ARG A 4 16.05 2.76 8.18
N GLY A 5 15.84 2.11 7.06
CA GLY A 5 16.47 2.45 5.79
C GLY A 5 15.58 2.04 4.64
N HIS A 6 15.91 2.46 3.43
CA HIS A 6 15.22 2.03 2.24
C HIS A 6 16.19 1.90 1.08
N PHE A 7 15.80 1.12 0.09
CA PHE A 7 16.51 0.95 -1.16
C PHE A 7 15.49 0.79 -2.29
N ASP A 8 15.63 1.61 -3.33
CA ASP A 8 14.86 1.45 -4.55
C ASP A 8 15.64 0.56 -5.52
N ASN A 9 15.02 -0.52 -5.96
CA ASN A 9 15.64 -1.54 -6.79
C ASN A 9 14.70 -2.00 -7.89
N PHE A 10 15.24 -2.75 -8.85
CA PHE A 10 14.48 -3.19 -10.02
C PHE A 10 13.24 -4.04 -9.67
N MET A 11 13.19 -4.63 -8.46
CA MET A 11 12.07 -5.43 -7.99
C MET A 11 10.99 -4.56 -7.35
N SER A 12 11.35 -3.65 -6.44
CA SER A 12 10.44 -2.66 -5.83
C SER A 12 11.21 -1.79 -4.85
N TYR A 13 10.67 -0.59 -4.56
CA TYR A 13 11.01 0.13 -3.33
C TYR A 13 10.87 -0.80 -2.11
N THR A 14 11.96 -0.93 -1.37
CA THR A 14 12.09 -1.82 -0.21
C THR A 14 12.50 -1.00 1.00
N GLU A 15 11.70 -1.06 2.06
CA GLU A 15 12.01 -0.45 3.35
C GLU A 15 12.43 -1.50 4.38
N PHE A 16 13.43 -1.17 5.17
CA PHE A 16 13.94 -1.99 6.26
C PHE A 16 13.48 -1.40 7.58
N ASN A 17 12.73 -2.15 8.38
CA ASN A 17 12.23 -1.74 9.70
C ASN A 17 12.72 -2.73 10.76
N TYR A 18 13.95 -2.53 11.22
CA TYR A 18 14.65 -3.48 12.08
C TYR A 18 14.84 -2.95 13.49
N GLN A 19 14.60 -3.81 14.47
CA GLN A 19 14.95 -3.56 15.86
C GLN A 19 15.79 -4.73 16.35
N PHE A 20 16.84 -4.45 17.12
CA PHE A 20 17.73 -5.49 17.65
C PHE A 20 17.49 -5.71 19.14
N SER A 21 17.48 -6.99 19.54
CA SER A 21 17.51 -7.47 20.92
C SER A 21 18.79 -8.28 21.11
N GLY A 22 19.85 -7.62 21.59
CA GLY A 22 21.21 -8.17 21.51
C GLY A 22 21.64 -8.33 20.06
N ASP A 23 22.17 -9.51 19.71
CA ASP A 23 22.64 -9.83 18.36
C ASP A 23 21.55 -10.40 17.44
N GLN A 24 20.28 -10.37 17.86
CA GLN A 24 19.15 -10.87 17.06
C GLN A 24 18.22 -9.73 16.65
N LEU A 25 17.62 -9.85 15.47
CA LEU A 25 16.43 -9.06 15.14
C LEU A 25 15.30 -9.43 16.11
N LYS A 26 14.73 -8.41 16.73
CA LYS A 26 13.58 -8.51 17.63
C LYS A 26 12.35 -8.92 16.84
N GLU A 27 11.49 -9.74 17.45
CA GLU A 27 10.14 -10.00 16.97
C GLU A 27 9.41 -8.69 16.63
N GLY A 28 8.74 -8.67 15.47
CA GLY A 28 8.16 -7.46 14.88
C GLY A 28 9.11 -6.69 13.94
N SER A 29 10.35 -7.14 13.73
CA SER A 29 11.20 -6.61 12.65
C SER A 29 10.69 -7.10 11.29
N TYR A 30 10.68 -6.23 10.28
CA TYR A 30 10.19 -6.57 8.95
C TYR A 30 10.87 -5.76 7.83
N GLN A 31 10.75 -6.28 6.61
CA GLN A 31 10.99 -5.55 5.37
C GLN A 31 9.65 -5.22 4.72
N ARG A 32 9.45 -4.00 4.24
CA ARG A 32 8.29 -3.68 3.41
C ARG A 32 8.72 -3.65 1.95
N ILE A 33 8.20 -4.56 1.15
CA ILE A 33 8.47 -4.63 -0.30
C ILE A 33 7.19 -4.20 -1.01
N GLY A 34 7.24 -3.06 -1.71
CA GLY A 34 6.04 -2.39 -2.19
C GLY A 34 5.17 -1.97 -1.01
N ASN A 35 3.96 -2.52 -0.93
CA ASN A 35 3.04 -2.31 0.20
C ASN A 35 2.90 -3.50 1.17
N VAL A 36 3.69 -4.57 1.00
CA VAL A 36 3.59 -5.79 1.83
C VAL A 36 4.72 -5.87 2.84
N ARG A 37 4.39 -6.19 4.10
CA ARG A 37 5.39 -6.48 5.15
C ARG A 37 5.78 -7.94 5.17
N TRP A 38 7.08 -8.17 5.21
CA TRP A 38 7.73 -9.47 5.32
C TRP A 38 8.47 -9.56 6.66
N PRO A 39 7.98 -10.34 7.63
CA PRO A 39 8.68 -10.57 8.89
C PRO A 39 10.11 -11.03 8.62
N THR A 40 11.08 -10.41 9.29
CA THR A 40 12.50 -10.64 9.04
C THR A 40 13.20 -11.08 10.32
N THR A 41 13.91 -12.19 10.24
CA THR A 41 14.79 -12.71 11.29
C THR A 41 16.24 -12.61 10.83
N GLY A 42 17.17 -12.43 11.76
CA GLY A 42 18.58 -12.37 11.42
C GLY A 42 19.47 -12.09 12.63
N THR A 43 20.74 -12.42 12.47
CA THR A 43 21.80 -12.16 13.44
C THR A 43 22.65 -10.96 13.03
N LEU A 44 23.06 -10.15 14.01
CA LEU A 44 24.06 -9.11 13.82
C LEU A 44 25.41 -9.78 13.52
N VAL A 45 25.94 -9.56 12.32
CA VAL A 45 27.23 -10.14 11.88
C VAL A 45 28.39 -9.14 11.90
N ALA A 46 28.09 -7.83 11.91
CA ALA A 46 29.07 -6.75 12.00
C ALA A 46 28.37 -5.47 12.52
N SER A 47 29.10 -4.63 13.25
CA SER A 47 28.64 -3.31 13.71
C SER A 47 29.83 -2.34 13.80
N SER A 48 29.60 -1.03 13.94
CA SER A 48 30.69 -0.07 14.20
C SER A 48 31.37 -0.25 15.56
N ASP A 49 30.76 -1.04 16.44
CA ASP A 49 31.18 -1.21 17.83
C ASP A 49 31.86 -2.58 18.08
N SER A 50 31.89 -3.47 17.08
CA SER A 50 32.58 -4.76 17.18
C SER A 50 34.10 -4.62 16.98
N VAL A 51 34.88 -5.69 17.20
CA VAL A 51 36.35 -5.66 16.97
C VAL A 51 36.68 -6.03 15.51
N ALA A 52 35.75 -6.70 14.81
CA ALA A 52 35.82 -7.04 13.40
C ALA A 52 34.83 -6.18 12.60
N ASN A 53 35.22 -4.93 12.31
CA ASN A 53 34.34 -3.91 11.69
C ASN A 53 34.65 -3.64 10.22
N THR A 54 35.39 -4.53 9.57
CA THR A 54 35.59 -4.42 8.12
C THR A 54 34.30 -4.80 7.42
N ILE A 55 33.60 -3.79 6.89
CA ILE A 55 32.60 -3.99 5.85
C ILE A 55 33.33 -4.74 4.72
N PRO A 56 32.87 -5.94 4.32
CA PRO A 56 33.52 -6.67 3.25
C PRO A 56 33.57 -5.81 2.00
N GLU A 57 34.69 -5.84 1.28
CA GLU A 57 34.74 -5.20 -0.01
C GLU A 57 33.60 -5.75 -0.88
N PRO A 58 32.79 -4.87 -1.48
CA PRO A 58 31.68 -5.27 -2.31
C PRO A 58 32.17 -6.10 -3.50
N ASN A 59 31.71 -7.34 -3.59
CA ASN A 59 32.04 -8.24 -4.69
C ASN A 59 31.05 -8.12 -5.88
N GLY A 60 30.03 -7.26 -5.76
CA GLY A 60 28.91 -7.16 -6.69
C GLY A 60 29.06 -6.15 -7.82
N GLY A 61 30.20 -5.45 -7.94
CA GLY A 61 30.38 -4.38 -8.93
C GLY A 61 29.44 -3.21 -8.67
N TYR A 62 29.84 -2.28 -7.81
CA TYR A 62 28.99 -1.13 -7.46
C TYR A 62 28.72 -0.20 -8.63
N PRO A 63 27.60 0.55 -8.60
CA PRO A 63 26.95 1.05 -9.79
C PRO A 63 27.95 1.79 -10.67
N ALA A 64 28.12 1.29 -11.89
CA ALA A 64 28.94 1.95 -12.88
C ALA A 64 28.32 3.33 -13.13
N GLN A 65 29.01 4.38 -12.68
CA GLN A 65 28.63 5.73 -13.02
C GLN A 65 28.82 5.88 -14.53
N LEU A 66 27.75 6.28 -15.22
CA LEU A 66 27.82 6.49 -16.66
C LEU A 66 28.81 7.62 -16.96
N SER A 67 29.69 7.39 -17.93
CA SER A 67 30.52 8.46 -18.48
C SER A 67 29.65 9.40 -19.31
N LYS A 68 30.15 10.62 -19.59
CA LYS A 68 29.44 11.58 -20.44
C LYS A 68 29.20 11.06 -21.86
N GLU A 69 30.05 10.15 -22.32
CA GLU A 69 29.90 9.47 -23.61
C GLU A 69 28.86 8.33 -23.57
N GLN A 70 28.56 7.80 -22.38
CA GLN A 70 27.56 6.73 -22.19
C GLN A 70 26.15 7.27 -21.93
N GLU A 71 26.00 8.43 -21.28
CA GLU A 71 24.71 9.10 -21.07
C GLU A 71 23.83 9.17 -22.33
N PRO A 72 24.32 9.58 -23.53
CA PRO A 72 23.48 9.66 -24.73
C PRO A 72 23.08 8.30 -25.33
N LEU A 73 23.58 7.17 -24.80
CA LEU A 73 23.16 5.83 -25.21
C LEU A 73 21.82 5.41 -24.58
N ILE A 74 21.33 6.16 -23.60
CA ILE A 74 19.99 5.96 -23.03
C ILE A 74 18.97 6.51 -24.02
N LEU A 75 18.26 5.61 -24.71
CA LEU A 75 17.24 5.99 -25.71
C LEU A 75 15.90 6.37 -25.06
N GLY A 76 15.68 5.98 -23.81
CA GLY A 76 14.42 6.15 -23.09
C GLY A 76 14.06 4.91 -22.28
N GLY A 77 12.76 4.65 -22.15
CA GLY A 77 12.23 3.49 -21.45
C GLY A 77 10.87 3.06 -22.02
N GLU A 78 10.38 1.91 -21.57
CA GLU A 78 9.11 1.34 -22.00
C GLU A 78 8.27 0.95 -20.77
N ILE A 79 6.95 1.09 -20.89
CA ILE A 79 6.00 0.55 -19.92
C ILE A 79 5.69 -0.88 -20.34
N THR A 80 6.12 -1.84 -19.54
CA THR A 80 5.83 -3.25 -19.80
C THR A 80 4.73 -3.74 -18.87
N ILE A 81 3.72 -4.37 -19.45
CA ILE A 81 2.64 -5.01 -18.71
C ILE A 81 2.74 -6.53 -18.91
N TRP A 82 3.02 -7.24 -17.83
CA TRP A 82 3.19 -8.70 -17.85
C TRP A 82 1.85 -9.40 -17.57
N GLY A 83 1.54 -10.39 -18.41
CA GLY A 83 0.20 -10.97 -18.54
C GLY A 83 -0.16 -12.09 -17.55
N GLU A 84 0.58 -12.29 -16.46
CA GLU A 84 0.34 -13.43 -15.56
C GLU A 84 -0.98 -13.34 -14.80
N ASN A 85 -1.38 -12.12 -14.42
CA ASN A 85 -2.61 -11.83 -13.67
C ASN A 85 -3.42 -10.73 -14.38
N LEU A 86 -3.62 -10.88 -15.69
CA LEU A 86 -4.37 -9.93 -16.51
C LEU A 86 -5.32 -10.62 -17.50
N ASP A 87 -6.50 -10.03 -17.66
CA ASP A 87 -7.43 -10.31 -18.74
C ASP A 87 -7.98 -9.01 -19.34
N SER A 88 -8.93 -9.14 -20.28
CA SER A 88 -9.55 -8.00 -20.94
C SER A 88 -10.35 -7.08 -20.00
N MET A 89 -10.77 -7.57 -18.82
CA MET A 89 -11.50 -6.78 -17.82
C MET A 89 -10.55 -6.06 -16.85
N THR A 90 -9.37 -6.62 -16.59
CA THR A 90 -8.44 -6.07 -15.58
C THR A 90 -7.32 -5.23 -16.17
N ILE A 91 -7.06 -5.28 -17.48
CA ILE A 91 -5.91 -4.62 -18.11
C ILE A 91 -5.95 -3.09 -17.99
N GLU A 92 -7.13 -2.48 -18.17
CA GLU A 92 -7.30 -1.02 -18.20
C GLU A 92 -6.88 -0.37 -16.88
N GLN A 93 -7.38 -0.86 -15.74
CA GLN A 93 -7.04 -0.38 -14.39
C GLN A 93 -5.58 -0.66 -13.98
N ARG A 94 -4.88 -1.55 -14.70
CA ARG A 94 -3.47 -1.88 -14.44
C ARG A 94 -2.55 -0.96 -15.23
N LEU A 95 -3.00 -0.49 -16.39
CA LEU A 95 -2.32 0.52 -17.19
C LEU A 95 -2.59 1.93 -16.67
N TRP A 96 -3.84 2.29 -16.42
CA TRP A 96 -4.27 3.65 -16.14
C TRP A 96 -4.73 3.81 -14.69
N PRO A 97 -4.47 4.97 -14.06
CA PRO A 97 -3.80 6.17 -14.60
C PRO A 97 -2.27 6.16 -14.49
N ARG A 98 -1.66 5.13 -13.87
CA ARG A 98 -0.22 5.12 -13.55
C ARG A 98 0.71 5.31 -14.76
N SER A 99 0.30 4.84 -15.94
CA SER A 99 1.09 4.98 -17.16
C SER A 99 1.27 6.45 -17.58
N TYR A 100 0.39 7.36 -17.14
CA TYR A 100 0.56 8.79 -17.37
C TYR A 100 1.79 9.36 -16.66
N ALA A 101 2.09 8.92 -15.43
CA ALA A 101 3.29 9.35 -14.72
C ALA A 101 4.56 8.87 -15.41
N ILE A 102 4.54 7.64 -15.95
CA ILE A 102 5.69 7.12 -16.70
C ILE A 102 5.85 7.86 -18.03
N ALA A 103 4.75 8.13 -18.74
CA ALA A 103 4.78 8.94 -19.96
C ALA A 103 5.35 10.34 -19.69
N GLU A 104 4.98 10.98 -18.57
CA GLU A 104 5.55 12.26 -18.15
C GLU A 104 7.05 12.16 -17.88
N ARG A 105 7.51 11.11 -17.19
CA ARG A 105 8.94 10.90 -16.91
C ARG A 105 9.76 10.72 -18.19
N LEU A 106 9.20 10.07 -19.21
CA LEU A 106 9.87 9.81 -20.49
C LEU A 106 9.81 11.00 -21.45
N TRP A 107 8.97 12.01 -21.18
CA TRP A 107 8.75 13.16 -22.06
C TRP A 107 9.26 14.48 -21.48
N SER A 108 9.01 14.73 -20.20
CA SER A 108 9.23 16.02 -19.56
C SER A 108 10.67 16.20 -19.08
N SER A 109 11.01 17.43 -18.67
CA SER A 109 12.31 17.72 -18.06
C SER A 109 12.59 16.82 -16.87
N GLU A 110 13.85 16.39 -16.72
CA GLU A 110 14.32 15.58 -15.59
C GLU A 110 13.97 16.20 -14.23
N THR A 111 13.98 17.53 -14.14
CA THR A 111 13.71 18.30 -12.91
C THR A 111 12.23 18.36 -12.53
N LEU A 112 11.31 17.90 -13.38
CA LEU A 112 9.90 17.80 -13.04
C LEU A 112 9.68 16.55 -12.18
N THR A 113 9.83 16.72 -10.86
CA THR A 113 9.77 15.62 -9.88
C THR A 113 8.81 15.86 -8.72
N ASP A 114 8.02 16.94 -8.75
CA ASP A 114 7.01 17.23 -7.72
C ASP A 114 5.83 16.24 -7.82
N GLU A 115 5.86 15.23 -6.95
CA GLU A 115 4.82 14.20 -6.84
C GLU A 115 3.45 14.77 -6.48
N ALA A 116 3.37 15.78 -5.61
CA ALA A 116 2.09 16.38 -5.23
C ALA A 116 1.46 17.10 -6.43
N SER A 117 2.26 17.76 -7.26
CA SER A 117 1.82 18.33 -8.55
C SER A 117 1.39 17.24 -9.54
N MET A 118 2.14 16.15 -9.61
CA MET A 118 1.81 14.99 -10.45
C MET A 118 0.44 14.42 -10.06
N TYR A 119 0.18 14.13 -8.78
CA TYR A 119 -1.10 13.59 -8.32
C TYR A 119 -2.29 14.50 -8.62
N ARG A 120 -2.14 15.83 -8.48
CA ARG A 120 -3.19 16.79 -8.85
C ARG A 120 -3.55 16.72 -10.33
N ARG A 121 -2.53 16.65 -11.21
CA ARG A 121 -2.73 16.60 -12.66
C ARG A 121 -3.22 15.22 -13.13
N MET A 122 -2.75 14.15 -12.49
CA MET A 122 -3.16 12.78 -12.79
C MET A 122 -4.66 12.59 -12.58
N ARG A 123 -5.24 13.10 -11.49
CA ARG A 123 -6.69 13.01 -11.24
C ARG A 123 -7.53 13.71 -12.32
N ALA A 124 -7.08 14.88 -12.78
CA ALA A 124 -7.74 15.57 -13.87
C ALA A 124 -7.67 14.76 -15.18
N LEU A 125 -6.52 14.16 -15.45
CA LEU A 125 -6.29 13.35 -16.65
C LEU A 125 -7.07 12.03 -16.61
N ASP A 126 -7.14 11.36 -15.47
CA ASP A 126 -7.91 10.15 -15.20
C ASP A 126 -9.38 10.36 -15.62
N SER A 127 -10.05 11.34 -15.01
CA SER A 127 -11.45 11.67 -15.35
C SER A 127 -11.64 12.11 -16.80
N TRP A 128 -10.72 12.92 -17.34
CA TRP A 128 -10.80 13.36 -18.72
C TRP A 128 -10.68 12.19 -19.71
N SER A 129 -9.82 11.22 -19.43
CA SER A 129 -9.51 10.11 -20.32
C SER A 129 -10.68 9.13 -20.46
N GLU A 130 -11.44 8.89 -19.40
CA GLU A 130 -12.66 8.07 -19.48
C GLU A 130 -13.72 8.75 -20.35
N ILE A 131 -13.94 10.04 -20.14
CA ILE A 131 -14.99 10.80 -20.83
C ILE A 131 -14.62 11.05 -22.30
N SER A 132 -13.37 11.40 -22.56
CA SER A 132 -12.95 11.93 -23.87
C SER A 132 -12.34 10.86 -24.78
N LEU A 133 -11.68 9.85 -24.20
CA LEU A 133 -11.03 8.77 -24.96
C LEU A 133 -11.77 7.43 -24.83
N GLY A 134 -12.73 7.32 -23.91
CA GLY A 134 -13.47 6.08 -23.69
C GLY A 134 -12.67 5.00 -22.96
N LEU A 135 -11.61 5.39 -22.23
CA LEU A 135 -10.91 4.45 -21.36
C LEU A 135 -11.85 3.91 -20.28
N ARG A 136 -11.59 2.68 -19.83
CA ARG A 136 -12.57 1.92 -19.04
C ARG A 136 -12.10 1.55 -17.65
N HIS A 137 -10.99 2.10 -17.17
CA HIS A 137 -10.37 1.67 -15.91
C HIS A 137 -11.32 1.80 -14.69
N ASN A 138 -12.14 2.84 -14.56
CA ASN A 138 -13.14 2.90 -13.48
C ASN A 138 -14.44 2.18 -13.85
N ALA A 139 -14.82 2.20 -15.13
CA ALA A 139 -16.04 1.52 -15.61
C ALA A 139 -15.97 -0.01 -15.42
N ASP A 140 -14.86 -0.64 -15.75
CA ASP A 140 -14.65 -2.08 -15.64
C ASP A 140 -14.51 -2.53 -14.18
N VAL A 141 -13.88 -1.70 -13.33
CA VAL A 141 -13.92 -1.85 -11.86
C VAL A 141 -15.36 -1.94 -11.37
N ARG A 142 -16.23 -1.00 -11.79
CA ARG A 142 -17.64 -1.01 -11.39
C ARG A 142 -18.35 -2.29 -11.81
N VAL A 143 -18.11 -2.78 -13.03
CA VAL A 143 -18.70 -4.04 -13.53
C VAL A 143 -18.23 -5.22 -12.69
N MET A 144 -16.94 -5.30 -12.35
CA MET A 144 -16.41 -6.36 -11.51
C MET A 144 -17.00 -6.31 -10.09
N MET A 145 -17.10 -5.13 -9.49
CA MET A 145 -17.74 -4.95 -8.18
C MET A 145 -19.23 -5.31 -8.21
N GLN A 146 -19.95 -5.02 -9.30
CA GLN A 146 -21.36 -5.43 -9.46
C GLN A 146 -21.51 -6.96 -9.53
N ARG A 147 -20.56 -7.66 -10.17
CA ARG A 147 -20.54 -9.14 -10.17
C ARG A 147 -20.34 -9.69 -8.76
N LEU A 148 -19.45 -9.07 -7.98
CA LEU A 148 -19.24 -9.43 -6.58
C LEU A 148 -20.49 -9.15 -5.72
N ALA A 149 -21.14 -8.01 -5.95
CA ALA A 149 -22.35 -7.61 -5.24
C ALA A 149 -23.54 -8.57 -5.46
N ASN A 150 -23.55 -9.31 -6.57
CA ASN A 150 -24.57 -10.33 -6.87
C ASN A 150 -26.02 -9.85 -6.67
N GLY A 151 -26.32 -8.64 -7.17
CA GLY A 151 -27.64 -8.02 -7.05
C GLY A 151 -27.85 -7.14 -5.81
N ALA A 152 -26.92 -7.14 -4.85
CA ALA A 152 -26.87 -6.16 -3.77
C ALA A 152 -26.40 -4.78 -4.29
N ASP A 153 -26.54 -3.76 -3.46
CA ASP A 153 -25.94 -2.44 -3.72
C ASP A 153 -24.41 -2.55 -3.79
N VAL A 154 -23.81 -1.98 -4.83
CA VAL A 154 -22.38 -2.00 -5.09
C VAL A 154 -21.63 -0.86 -4.39
N ALA A 155 -22.33 0.17 -3.92
CA ALA A 155 -21.71 1.35 -3.30
C ALA A 155 -20.75 1.01 -2.14
N PRO A 156 -21.06 0.06 -1.22
CA PRO A 156 -20.12 -0.33 -0.17
C PRO A 156 -18.78 -0.84 -0.69
N LEU A 157 -18.79 -1.68 -1.75
CA LEU A 157 -17.58 -2.25 -2.33
C LEU A 157 -16.70 -1.19 -2.99
N LEU A 158 -17.32 -0.26 -3.72
CA LEU A 158 -16.61 0.86 -4.36
C LEU A 158 -16.01 1.81 -3.32
N MET A 159 -16.71 2.04 -2.21
CA MET A 159 -16.19 2.85 -1.11
C MET A 159 -15.05 2.12 -0.39
N LEU A 160 -15.18 0.82 -0.15
CA LEU A 160 -14.12 0.02 0.50
C LEU A 160 -12.85 -0.03 -0.36
N ALA A 161 -12.98 -0.08 -1.68
CA ALA A 161 -11.85 -0.07 -2.62
C ALA A 161 -10.96 1.18 -2.49
N GLN A 162 -11.47 2.27 -1.90
CA GLN A 162 -10.65 3.45 -1.59
C GLN A 162 -9.67 3.18 -0.43
N TYR A 163 -9.81 2.11 0.35
CA TYR A 163 -9.04 1.88 1.58
C TYR A 163 -8.30 0.53 1.60
N VAL A 164 -8.37 -0.20 0.49
CA VAL A 164 -7.75 -1.51 0.27
C VAL A 164 -6.93 -1.44 -1.01
N GLU A 165 -5.75 -2.03 -1.00
CA GLU A 165 -4.90 -2.16 -2.18
C GLU A 165 -4.63 -3.64 -2.46
N PRO A 166 -4.40 -4.03 -3.72
CA PRO A 166 -3.82 -5.34 -4.00
C PRO A 166 -2.42 -5.40 -3.38
N ALA A 167 -2.02 -6.58 -2.90
CA ALA A 167 -0.63 -6.82 -2.55
C ALA A 167 0.26 -6.52 -3.77
N GLN A 168 1.27 -5.68 -3.59
CA GLN A 168 2.10 -5.23 -4.70
C GLN A 168 3.16 -6.26 -5.06
N TYR A 169 3.61 -6.17 -6.30
CA TYR A 169 4.69 -6.98 -6.85
C TYR A 169 4.41 -8.49 -6.78
N TYR A 170 5.45 -9.32 -6.72
CA TYR A 170 5.31 -10.78 -6.65
C TYR A 170 4.61 -11.30 -5.39
N ALA A 171 4.33 -10.45 -4.39
CA ALA A 171 3.58 -10.89 -3.21
C ALA A 171 2.18 -11.40 -3.60
N ARG A 172 1.47 -10.68 -4.47
CA ARG A 172 0.17 -11.14 -4.97
C ARG A 172 0.26 -12.43 -5.78
N HIS A 173 1.29 -12.56 -6.63
CA HIS A 173 1.51 -13.76 -7.43
C HIS A 173 1.78 -14.97 -6.53
N TRP A 174 2.60 -14.77 -5.49
CA TRP A 174 2.90 -15.77 -4.49
C TRP A 174 1.66 -16.21 -3.73
N GLU A 175 0.87 -15.27 -3.22
CA GLU A 175 -0.39 -15.55 -2.52
C GLU A 175 -1.35 -16.36 -3.38
N LYS A 176 -1.49 -15.98 -4.66
CA LYS A 176 -2.30 -16.71 -5.62
C LYS A 176 -1.79 -18.13 -5.83
N TRP A 177 -0.47 -18.31 -5.96
CA TRP A 177 0.17 -19.62 -6.13
C TRP A 177 0.00 -20.54 -4.91
N ILE A 178 0.06 -20.02 -3.69
CA ILE A 178 -0.11 -20.82 -2.45
C ILE A 178 -1.57 -20.98 -2.00
N SER A 179 -2.53 -20.32 -2.65
CA SER A 179 -3.93 -20.25 -2.19
C SER A 179 -4.69 -21.58 -2.20
N THR A 180 -4.15 -22.62 -2.84
CA THR A 180 -4.76 -23.95 -2.97
C THR A 180 -3.88 -25.07 -2.40
N PRO A 181 -4.48 -26.20 -1.96
CA PRO A 181 -3.71 -27.36 -1.51
C PRO A 181 -2.70 -27.86 -2.55
N ASN A 182 -3.12 -27.93 -3.81
CA ASN A 182 -2.21 -28.13 -4.94
C ASN A 182 -1.76 -26.75 -5.44
N LYS A 183 -0.55 -26.36 -5.06
CA LYS A 183 -0.01 -25.03 -5.34
C LYS A 183 0.01 -24.76 -6.85
N GLY A 184 -0.47 -23.58 -7.25
CA GLY A 184 -0.54 -23.15 -8.64
C GLY A 184 -1.85 -23.42 -9.36
N ASP A 185 -2.82 -24.12 -8.75
CA ASP A 185 -4.13 -24.37 -9.38
C ASP A 185 -4.85 -23.07 -9.79
N LEU A 186 -4.62 -21.97 -9.07
CA LEU A 186 -5.18 -20.64 -9.36
C LEU A 186 -4.13 -19.68 -9.94
N TYR A 187 -2.92 -20.14 -10.26
CA TYR A 187 -1.87 -19.34 -10.89
C TYR A 187 -1.54 -19.88 -12.28
N ASN A 188 -2.47 -19.66 -13.23
CA ASN A 188 -2.35 -20.08 -14.62
C ASN A 188 -3.18 -19.17 -15.54
N GLN A 189 -2.95 -19.28 -16.86
CA GLN A 189 -3.58 -18.43 -17.88
C GLN A 189 -5.11 -18.59 -18.03
N TYR A 190 -5.70 -19.61 -17.38
CA TYR A 190 -7.14 -19.85 -17.43
C TYR A 190 -7.86 -19.43 -16.14
N GLU A 191 -7.11 -18.96 -15.13
CA GLU A 191 -7.72 -18.49 -13.89
C GLU A 191 -8.62 -17.30 -14.16
N ARG A 192 -9.79 -17.29 -13.50
CA ARG A 192 -10.71 -16.17 -13.59
C ARG A 192 -10.25 -15.05 -12.68
N LEU A 193 -10.07 -13.86 -13.27
CA LEU A 193 -9.73 -12.65 -12.54
C LEU A 193 -10.99 -11.87 -12.17
N ASN A 194 -11.72 -12.40 -11.19
CA ASN A 194 -13.03 -11.90 -10.77
C ASN A 194 -13.20 -11.78 -9.25
N ARG A 195 -12.09 -11.69 -8.51
CA ARG A 195 -12.07 -11.47 -7.05
C ARG A 195 -12.06 -9.99 -6.73
N PHE A 196 -12.20 -9.65 -5.45
CA PHE A 196 -12.09 -8.26 -5.00
C PHE A 196 -10.73 -7.65 -5.38
N ALA A 197 -9.63 -8.38 -5.18
CA ALA A 197 -8.28 -7.96 -5.57
C ALA A 197 -8.10 -7.65 -7.06
N ASP A 198 -8.88 -8.33 -7.92
CA ASP A 198 -8.88 -8.11 -9.36
C ASP A 198 -9.60 -6.82 -9.76
N ALA A 199 -10.45 -6.27 -8.90
CA ALA A 199 -11.22 -5.06 -9.16
C ALA A 199 -10.66 -3.82 -8.46
N LEU A 200 -9.52 -3.94 -7.78
CA LEU A 200 -8.90 -2.82 -7.08
C LEU A 200 -7.95 -2.03 -8.00
N PRO A 201 -7.95 -0.68 -7.91
CA PRO A 201 -6.86 0.12 -8.43
C PRO A 201 -5.56 -0.25 -7.71
N VAL A 202 -4.42 0.07 -8.33
CA VAL A 202 -3.11 -0.33 -7.80
C VAL A 202 -2.67 0.51 -6.58
N GLU A 203 -3.24 1.69 -6.45
CA GLU A 203 -2.92 2.66 -5.39
C GLU A 203 -4.19 3.39 -4.94
N SER A 204 -4.26 3.69 -3.64
CA SER A 204 -5.37 4.41 -3.02
C SER A 204 -5.08 5.92 -2.89
N TYR A 205 -5.86 6.73 -3.61
CA TYR A 205 -5.83 8.19 -3.44
C TYR A 205 -6.28 8.65 -2.05
N ALA A 206 -7.26 7.96 -1.44
CA ALA A 206 -7.70 8.30 -0.09
C ALA A 206 -6.58 8.04 0.94
N THR A 207 -5.84 6.93 0.79
CA THR A 207 -4.71 6.62 1.68
C THR A 207 -3.58 7.63 1.48
N TYR A 208 -3.25 7.99 0.23
CA TYR A 208 -2.28 9.05 -0.05
C TYR A 208 -2.65 10.40 0.60
N GLU A 209 -3.92 10.80 0.53
CA GLU A 209 -4.41 12.03 1.18
C GLU A 209 -4.32 11.94 2.70
N MET A 210 -4.70 10.80 3.28
CA MET A 210 -4.56 10.56 4.71
C MET A 210 -3.10 10.67 5.15
N GLU A 211 -2.16 10.02 4.46
CA GLU A 211 -0.72 10.12 4.75
C GLU A 211 -0.23 11.58 4.64
N THR A 212 -0.72 12.33 3.66
CA THR A 212 -0.41 13.76 3.49
C THR A 212 -0.93 14.60 4.67
N TRP A 213 -2.18 14.40 5.10
CA TRP A 213 -2.73 15.10 6.27
C TRP A 213 -1.95 14.74 7.54
N VAL A 214 -1.66 13.45 7.75
CA VAL A 214 -0.87 13.00 8.91
C VAL A 214 0.53 13.62 8.89
N ALA A 215 1.22 13.64 7.75
CA ALA A 215 2.53 14.26 7.61
C ALA A 215 2.52 15.73 8.00
N ASN A 216 1.48 16.47 7.59
CA ASN A 216 1.31 17.89 7.86
C ASN A 216 0.81 18.23 9.28
N LEU A 217 0.33 17.24 10.06
CA LEU A 217 -0.07 17.48 11.46
C LEU A 217 1.11 18.03 12.29
N THR A 218 0.92 19.23 12.82
CA THR A 218 1.78 19.84 13.83
C THR A 218 1.20 19.57 15.22
N LEU A 219 2.05 19.10 16.14
CA LEU A 219 1.67 18.84 17.55
C LEU A 219 2.14 19.97 18.48
N ALA A 220 2.33 21.18 17.94
CA ALA A 220 2.73 22.34 18.74
C ALA A 220 1.61 22.69 19.74
N ALA A 221 2.01 23.14 20.93
CA ALA A 221 1.17 23.26 22.12
C ALA A 221 -0.15 24.02 21.86
N GLY A 222 -1.25 23.26 21.63
CA GLY A 222 -2.62 23.75 21.69
C GLY A 222 -3.42 23.71 20.39
N ASP A 223 -2.77 23.76 19.23
CA ASP A 223 -3.44 23.84 17.92
C ASP A 223 -3.05 22.66 17.04
N ALA A 224 -3.49 21.45 17.42
CA ALA A 224 -3.55 20.38 16.44
C ALA A 224 -4.43 20.88 15.28
N ASP A 225 -4.01 20.68 14.03
CA ASP A 225 -4.79 21.07 12.86
C ASP A 225 -6.14 20.32 12.86
N GLN A 226 -7.15 20.95 13.46
CA GLN A 226 -8.48 20.39 13.67
C GLN A 226 -9.14 20.06 12.34
N GLN A 227 -8.80 20.77 11.27
CA GLN A 227 -9.29 20.46 9.94
C GLN A 227 -8.71 19.13 9.45
N SER A 228 -7.40 18.94 9.52
CA SER A 228 -6.76 17.66 9.15
C SER A 228 -7.24 16.49 10.02
N LEU A 229 -7.40 16.69 11.32
CA LEU A 229 -7.96 15.66 12.22
C LEU A 229 -9.42 15.32 11.86
N GLN A 230 -10.25 16.33 11.54
CA GLN A 230 -11.62 16.07 11.09
C GLN A 230 -11.67 15.32 9.75
N GLN A 231 -10.79 15.66 8.80
CA GLN A 231 -10.70 14.94 7.53
C GLN A 231 -10.27 13.47 7.75
N LEU A 232 -9.29 13.24 8.62
CA LEU A 232 -8.87 11.88 8.99
C LEU A 232 -10.01 11.10 9.67
N ALA A 233 -10.71 11.70 10.62
CA ALA A 233 -11.87 11.09 11.27
C ALA A 233 -12.95 10.69 10.24
N ASN A 234 -13.25 11.57 9.29
CA ASN A 234 -14.20 11.28 8.22
C ASN A 234 -13.76 10.09 7.36
N GLN A 235 -12.49 10.01 6.95
CA GLN A 235 -11.98 8.88 6.17
C GLN A 235 -12.05 7.56 6.94
N TYR A 236 -11.67 7.53 8.22
CA TYR A 236 -11.79 6.31 9.03
C TYR A 236 -13.25 5.90 9.24
N GLN A 237 -14.17 6.85 9.43
CA GLN A 237 -15.61 6.56 9.50
C GLN A 237 -16.13 5.96 8.20
N MET A 238 -15.74 6.52 7.05
CA MET A 238 -16.11 6.00 5.73
C MET A 238 -15.54 4.60 5.49
N ALA A 239 -14.26 4.37 5.80
CA ALA A 239 -13.62 3.06 5.69
C ALA A 239 -14.31 2.02 6.56
N LYS A 240 -14.59 2.36 7.83
CA LYS A 240 -15.31 1.49 8.77
C LYS A 240 -16.71 1.14 8.26
N PHE A 241 -17.49 2.16 7.86
CA PHE A 241 -18.83 1.95 7.35
C PHE A 241 -18.83 1.08 6.08
N ALA A 242 -17.95 1.39 5.13
CA ALA A 242 -17.83 0.62 3.89
C ALA A 242 -17.45 -0.84 4.16
N ALA A 243 -16.52 -1.09 5.08
CA ALA A 243 -16.12 -2.44 5.45
C ALA A 243 -17.26 -3.23 6.11
N GLN A 244 -17.97 -2.63 7.08
CA GLN A 244 -19.10 -3.26 7.76
C GLN A 244 -20.20 -3.68 6.77
N GLN A 245 -20.53 -2.80 5.82
CA GLN A 245 -21.55 -3.07 4.80
C GLN A 245 -21.07 -4.08 3.75
N SER A 246 -19.81 -4.00 3.33
CA SER A 246 -19.20 -4.91 2.34
C SER A 246 -19.05 -6.34 2.88
N ARG A 247 -18.91 -6.50 4.19
CA ARG A 247 -18.74 -7.82 4.83
C ARG A 247 -19.84 -8.82 4.45
N ALA A 248 -21.10 -8.38 4.49
CA ALA A 248 -22.24 -9.24 4.16
C ALA A 248 -22.28 -9.57 2.66
N ILE A 249 -21.88 -8.62 1.81
CA ILE A 249 -21.78 -8.80 0.37
C ILE A 249 -20.72 -9.86 0.05
N PHE A 250 -19.53 -9.74 0.66
CA PHE A 250 -18.45 -10.70 0.49
C PHE A 250 -18.85 -12.12 0.92
N ALA A 251 -19.49 -12.25 2.09
CA ALA A 251 -19.95 -13.53 2.60
C ALA A 251 -21.01 -14.21 1.71
N ALA A 252 -21.77 -13.43 0.95
CA ALA A 252 -22.83 -13.92 0.07
C ALA A 252 -22.36 -14.37 -1.32
N ASN A 253 -21.06 -14.22 -1.64
CA ASN A 253 -20.51 -14.57 -2.95
C ASN A 253 -19.21 -15.38 -2.83
N VAL A 254 -19.19 -16.57 -3.44
CA VAL A 254 -18.04 -17.49 -3.42
C VAL A 254 -16.74 -16.85 -3.96
N ALA A 255 -16.85 -15.91 -4.90
CA ALA A 255 -15.69 -15.22 -5.49
C ALA A 255 -15.03 -14.21 -4.52
N SER A 256 -15.66 -13.92 -3.38
CA SER A 256 -15.18 -12.94 -2.40
C SER A 256 -15.35 -13.36 -0.94
N VAL A 257 -15.74 -14.62 -0.67
CA VAL A 257 -15.97 -15.07 0.72
C VAL A 257 -14.71 -14.95 1.58
N ASN A 258 -13.53 -15.12 0.98
CA ASN A 258 -12.24 -14.93 1.66
C ASN A 258 -11.96 -13.44 1.95
N SER A 259 -12.53 -12.52 1.18
CA SER A 259 -12.43 -11.08 1.39
C SER A 259 -13.24 -10.58 2.61
N VAL A 260 -14.02 -11.43 3.29
CA VAL A 260 -14.64 -11.09 4.58
C VAL A 260 -13.56 -10.69 5.61
N SER A 261 -12.41 -11.37 5.57
CA SER A 261 -11.31 -11.13 6.49
C SER A 261 -10.69 -9.73 6.34
N ILE A 262 -10.56 -9.21 5.12
CA ILE A 262 -10.06 -7.84 4.90
C ILE A 262 -11.07 -6.80 5.41
N ALA A 263 -12.37 -7.04 5.27
CA ALA A 263 -13.38 -6.15 5.83
C ALA A 263 -13.28 -6.07 7.37
N ASP A 264 -13.13 -7.22 8.04
CA ASP A 264 -12.96 -7.26 9.50
C ASP A 264 -11.66 -6.55 9.94
N ALA A 265 -10.57 -6.73 9.19
CA ALA A 265 -9.29 -6.05 9.43
C ALA A 265 -9.37 -4.52 9.25
N ILE A 266 -10.08 -4.05 8.22
CA ILE A 266 -10.31 -2.61 7.98
C ILE A 266 -11.09 -1.99 9.14
N VAL A 267 -12.11 -2.67 9.68
CA VAL A 267 -12.85 -2.18 10.85
C VAL A 267 -11.93 -2.02 12.05
N GLU A 268 -11.09 -3.01 12.34
CA GLU A 268 -10.16 -2.97 13.48
C GLU A 268 -9.15 -1.82 13.36
N VAL A 269 -8.56 -1.63 12.17
CA VAL A 269 -7.61 -0.54 11.92
C VAL A 269 -8.30 0.83 11.91
N ALA A 270 -9.51 0.93 11.36
CA ALA A 270 -10.28 2.17 11.37
C ALA A 270 -10.70 2.59 12.79
N ASP A 271 -11.07 1.63 13.64
CA ASP A 271 -11.35 1.89 15.05
C ASP A 271 -10.13 2.42 15.80
N LEU A 272 -8.95 1.85 15.54
CA LEU A 272 -7.70 2.39 16.07
C LEU A 272 -7.41 3.79 15.53
N GLY A 273 -7.59 4.02 14.23
CA GLY A 273 -7.42 5.33 13.61
C GLY A 273 -8.30 6.40 14.25
N LEU A 274 -9.59 6.10 14.47
CA LEU A 274 -10.53 6.99 15.16
C LEU A 274 -10.11 7.29 16.60
N LEU A 275 -9.65 6.26 17.33
CA LEU A 275 -9.14 6.43 18.69
C LEU A 275 -7.93 7.37 18.72
N LEU A 276 -6.97 7.19 17.81
CA LEU A 276 -5.76 8.03 17.75
C LEU A 276 -6.09 9.47 17.36
N VAL A 277 -7.01 9.68 16.42
CA VAL A 277 -7.49 11.01 16.02
C VAL A 277 -8.18 11.72 17.18
N ASP A 278 -9.08 11.05 17.90
CA ASP A 278 -9.76 11.62 19.08
C ASP A 278 -8.77 11.95 20.20
N THR A 279 -7.79 11.07 20.46
CA THR A 279 -6.73 11.30 21.45
C THR A 279 -5.91 12.56 21.08
N LEU A 280 -5.52 12.71 19.81
CA LEU A 280 -4.83 13.90 19.31
C LEU A 280 -5.69 15.17 19.40
N ALA A 281 -6.99 15.07 19.06
CA ALA A 281 -7.92 16.20 19.12
C ALA A 281 -8.09 16.74 20.54
N ARG A 282 -7.99 15.86 21.56
CA ARG A 282 -8.01 16.23 22.98
C ARG A 282 -6.66 16.72 23.52
N GLY A 283 -5.60 16.66 22.72
CA GLY A 283 -4.23 16.98 23.16
C GLY A 283 -3.67 15.96 24.15
N GLU A 284 -4.25 14.76 24.21
CA GLU A 284 -3.82 13.68 25.09
C GLU A 284 -2.60 12.96 24.51
N ARG A 285 -1.81 12.32 25.37
CA ARG A 285 -0.69 11.45 24.98
C ARG A 285 -0.99 10.03 25.38
N ILE A 286 -0.41 9.08 24.67
CA ILE A 286 -0.53 7.65 24.97
C ILE A 286 0.65 7.17 25.80
N THR A 287 0.43 6.16 26.64
CA THR A 287 1.50 5.49 27.39
C THR A 287 2.31 4.56 26.49
N ALA A 288 3.49 4.12 26.97
CA ALA A 288 4.29 3.12 26.27
C ALA A 288 3.55 1.76 26.13
N GLU A 289 2.71 1.41 27.10
CA GLU A 289 1.88 0.19 27.07
C GLU A 289 0.78 0.30 26.00
N GLN A 290 0.05 1.43 25.97
CA GLN A 290 -0.93 1.71 24.91
C GLN A 290 -0.28 1.70 23.53
N ARG A 291 0.90 2.32 23.38
CA ARG A 291 1.67 2.28 22.13
C ARG A 291 1.96 0.85 21.68
N ALA A 292 2.39 -0.02 22.60
CA ALA A 292 2.68 -1.42 22.28
C ALA A 292 1.41 -2.19 21.88
N GLN A 293 0.30 -1.97 22.59
CA GLN A 293 -1.00 -2.55 22.26
C GLN A 293 -1.49 -2.11 20.88
N TYR A 294 -1.43 -0.81 20.57
CA TYR A 294 -1.87 -0.26 19.29
C TYR A 294 -0.98 -0.71 18.13
N GLN A 295 0.33 -0.82 18.35
CA GLN A 295 1.24 -1.38 17.35
C GLN A 295 0.91 -2.86 17.08
N ALA A 296 0.57 -3.66 18.10
CA ALA A 296 0.20 -5.06 17.91
C ALA A 296 -1.07 -5.22 17.05
N ILE A 297 -2.05 -4.30 17.18
CA ILE A 297 -3.23 -4.26 16.29
C ILE A 297 -2.81 -4.01 14.84
N LEU A 298 -1.91 -3.04 14.61
CA LEU A 298 -1.40 -2.74 13.26
C LEU A 298 -0.60 -3.91 12.69
N ASP A 299 0.27 -4.53 13.47
CA ASP A 299 1.13 -5.63 13.01
C ASP A 299 0.30 -6.88 12.67
N LYS A 300 -0.72 -7.19 13.48
CA LYS A 300 -1.70 -8.26 13.19
C LYS A 300 -2.43 -8.03 11.85
N ASN A 301 -2.73 -6.78 11.52
CA ASN A 301 -3.48 -6.41 10.31
C ASN A 301 -2.57 -6.03 9.13
N ALA A 302 -1.24 -6.08 9.28
CA ALA A 302 -0.27 -5.81 8.23
C ALA A 302 0.16 -7.08 7.48
N VAL A 303 -0.82 -7.95 7.21
CA VAL A 303 -0.67 -9.20 6.44
C VAL A 303 -1.48 -9.11 5.15
N ILE A 304 -1.33 -10.10 4.27
CA ILE A 304 -2.13 -10.19 3.05
C ILE A 304 -3.44 -10.95 3.36
N PHE A 305 -4.56 -10.37 2.95
CA PHE A 305 -5.90 -10.93 3.05
C PHE A 305 -6.45 -11.10 1.64
N ASP A 306 -6.60 -12.34 1.17
CA ASP A 306 -7.20 -12.64 -0.14
C ASP A 306 -6.57 -11.80 -1.28
N GLU A 307 -5.24 -11.83 -1.38
CA GLU A 307 -4.42 -11.05 -2.33
C GLU A 307 -4.43 -9.51 -2.11
N THR A 308 -5.00 -9.00 -1.01
CA THR A 308 -5.13 -7.56 -0.69
C THR A 308 -4.51 -7.17 0.65
N ILE A 309 -4.31 -5.88 0.89
CA ILE A 309 -3.76 -5.33 2.15
C ILE A 309 -4.61 -4.19 2.69
N VAL A 310 -4.57 -3.98 4.02
CA VAL A 310 -5.22 -2.87 4.71
C VAL A 310 -4.43 -1.57 4.48
N ALA A 311 -4.77 -0.80 3.44
CA ALA A 311 -4.00 0.37 3.02
C ALA A 311 -3.97 1.47 4.09
N ILE A 312 -5.10 1.70 4.77
CA ILE A 312 -5.22 2.67 5.88
C ILE A 312 -4.34 2.33 7.09
N GLY A 313 -3.73 1.14 7.15
CA GLY A 313 -2.73 0.80 8.16
C GLY A 313 -1.53 1.74 8.13
N ARG A 314 -1.13 2.24 6.94
CA ARG A 314 0.00 3.17 6.77
C ARG A 314 -0.23 4.52 7.47
N PRO A 315 -1.30 5.29 7.15
CA PRO A 315 -1.56 6.55 7.86
C PRO A 315 -1.88 6.32 9.35
N THR A 316 -2.46 5.17 9.72
CA THR A 316 -2.70 4.84 11.14
C THR A 316 -1.40 4.63 11.91
N GLU A 317 -0.41 3.94 11.32
CA GLU A 317 0.92 3.78 11.92
C GLU A 317 1.66 5.11 12.03
N GLN A 318 1.58 5.97 11.00
CA GLN A 318 2.14 7.32 11.05
C GLN A 318 1.52 8.16 12.17
N LEU A 319 0.20 8.10 12.36
CA LEU A 319 -0.48 8.74 13.49
C LEU A 319 0.02 8.21 14.83
N LEU A 320 0.12 6.88 14.97
CA LEU A 320 0.63 6.26 16.18
C LEU A 320 2.05 6.74 16.49
N HIS A 321 2.91 6.86 15.48
CA HIS A 321 4.26 7.38 15.65
C HIS A 321 4.31 8.85 16.05
N LYS A 322 3.36 9.67 15.60
CA LYS A 322 3.28 11.09 15.97
C LYS A 322 2.84 11.29 17.42
N ILE A 323 1.85 10.53 17.88
CA ILE A 323 1.30 10.67 19.25
C ILE A 323 2.13 9.96 20.33
N ALA A 324 2.89 8.94 19.93
CA ALA A 324 3.65 8.13 20.87
C ALA A 324 4.80 8.94 21.52
N PRO A 325 5.11 8.63 22.79
CA PRO A 325 6.21 9.28 23.52
C PRO A 325 7.59 8.97 22.95
#